data_AF-A0A840QUG2-F1
#
_entry.id   AF-A0A840QUG2-F1
#
_cell.length_a   1.000
_cell.length_b   1.000
_cell.length_c   1.000
_cell.angle_alpha   90.00
_cell.angle_beta   90.00
_cell.angle_gamma   90.00
#
_symmetry.space_group_name_H-M   'P 1'
#
loop_
_entity.id
_entity.type
_entity.pdbx_description
1 polymer ?
#
loop_
_entity_poly.entity_id
_entity_poly.type
_entity_poly.pdbx_seq_one_letter_code
_entity_poly.pdbx_strand_id
1 'polypeptide(L)'
;MTISVQMATMLAMTVMGVWIGASIDTYRRFLSVRRPPIWLMFTNDVVFWLLQGLLMFYILLNVNEGEMRMYVFLAVLLGYAAYQSLFQTIFLRWLETTIRCIKTLYRLTVKTVEMFIILPIKWLLQIIFALCMIVVTALWRIVRFLSKLLFIPLTWIGRMIASWIPNHFKERVNRMFTAVHKVSKKVVRWIRRKKG
;
A
#
# COMPACT_ATOMS: atom_id res chain seq x y z
N MET A 1 -32.97 -47.62 -21.96
CA MET A 1 -32.17 -47.32 -20.75
C MET A 1 -32.28 -48.46 -19.76
N THR A 2 -31.15 -48.93 -19.22
CA THR A 2 -31.12 -49.92 -18.13
C THR A 2 -31.31 -49.23 -16.76
N ILE A 3 -31.76 -49.99 -15.76
CA ILE A 3 -31.94 -49.48 -14.39
C ILE A 3 -30.61 -48.96 -13.81
N SER A 4 -29.49 -49.60 -14.18
CA SER A 4 -28.15 -49.17 -13.77
C SER A 4 -27.82 -47.74 -14.23
N VAL A 5 -28.17 -47.39 -15.47
CA VAL A 5 -27.98 -46.05 -16.02
C VAL A 5 -28.87 -45.02 -15.31
N GLN A 6 -30.12 -45.39 -15.00
CA GLN A 6 -31.02 -44.52 -14.24
C GLN A 6 -30.49 -44.23 -12.83
N MET A 7 -30.03 -45.25 -12.11
CA MET A 7 -29.44 -45.08 -10.77
C MET A 7 -28.16 -44.24 -10.81
N ALA A 8 -27.28 -44.49 -11.78
CA ALA A 8 -26.07 -43.69 -11.99
C ALA A 8 -26.41 -42.23 -12.28
N THR A 9 -27.43 -41.99 -13.11
CA THR A 9 -27.93 -40.63 -13.42
C THR A 9 -28.45 -39.95 -12.17
N MET A 10 -29.27 -40.63 -11.35
CA MET A 10 -29.79 -40.04 -10.10
C MET A 10 -28.67 -39.69 -9.12
N LEU A 11 -27.67 -40.55 -8.96
CA LEU A 11 -26.51 -40.27 -8.11
C LEU A 11 -25.69 -39.10 -8.64
N ALA A 12 -25.37 -39.08 -9.94
CA ALA A 12 -24.62 -38.01 -10.57
C ALA A 12 -25.34 -36.65 -10.42
N MET A 13 -26.66 -36.63 -10.59
CA MET A 13 -27.47 -35.42 -10.44
C MET A 13 -27.60 -34.98 -8.98
N THR A 14 -27.64 -35.92 -8.05
CA THR A 14 -27.56 -35.60 -6.61
C THR A 14 -26.22 -34.96 -6.25
N VAL A 15 -25.10 -35.52 -6.74
CA VAL A 15 -23.77 -34.92 -6.56
C VAL A 15 -23.69 -33.54 -7.21
N MET A 16 -24.29 -33.36 -8.38
CA MET A 16 -24.38 -32.04 -9.02
C MET A 16 -25.18 -31.04 -8.17
N GLY A 17 -26.27 -31.46 -7.52
CA GLY A 17 -27.02 -30.64 -6.56
C GLY A 17 -26.16 -30.19 -5.38
N VAL A 18 -25.34 -31.09 -4.83
CA VAL A 18 -24.36 -30.77 -3.77
C VAL A 18 -23.33 -29.76 -4.28
N TRP A 19 -22.80 -29.98 -5.49
CA TRP A 19 -21.85 -29.10 -6.15
C TRP A 19 -22.41 -27.69 -6.38
N ILE A 20 -23.65 -27.57 -6.85
CA ILE A 20 -24.34 -26.28 -7.03
C ILE A 20 -24.44 -25.55 -5.69
N GLY A 21 -24.83 -26.26 -4.62
CA GLY A 21 -24.89 -25.69 -3.27
C GLY A 21 -23.54 -25.12 -2.80
N ALA A 22 -22.48 -25.91 -2.90
CA ALA A 22 -21.12 -25.49 -2.56
C ALA A 22 -20.64 -24.31 -3.43
N SER A 23 -20.96 -24.33 -4.72
CA SER A 23 -20.60 -23.28 -5.67
C SER A 23 -21.30 -21.96 -5.35
N ILE A 24 -22.59 -21.99 -4.99
CA ILE A 24 -23.36 -20.80 -4.59
C ILE A 24 -22.79 -20.16 -3.33
N ASP A 25 -22.48 -20.97 -2.31
CA ASP A 25 -21.92 -20.45 -1.05
C ASP A 25 -20.53 -19.83 -1.27
N THR A 26 -19.72 -20.47 -2.11
CA THR A 26 -18.41 -19.95 -2.53
C THR A 26 -18.57 -18.61 -3.25
N TYR A 27 -19.45 -18.57 -4.25
CA TYR A 27 -19.74 -17.37 -5.03
C TYR A 27 -20.21 -16.20 -4.15
N ARG A 28 -21.18 -16.45 -3.26
CA ARG A 28 -21.69 -15.46 -2.30
C ARG A 28 -20.59 -14.94 -1.38
N ARG A 29 -19.69 -15.80 -0.90
CA ARG A 29 -18.58 -15.40 -0.04
C ARG A 29 -17.61 -14.45 -0.77
N PHE A 30 -17.30 -14.72 -2.03
CA PHE A 30 -16.42 -13.85 -2.82
C PHE A 30 -17.08 -12.52 -3.20
N LEU A 31 -18.38 -12.52 -3.52
CA LEU A 31 -19.11 -11.29 -3.83
C LEU A 31 -19.27 -10.37 -2.60
N SER A 32 -19.57 -10.95 -1.44
CA SER A 32 -19.78 -10.21 -0.18
C SER A 32 -18.58 -9.35 0.21
N VAL A 33 -17.35 -9.84 -0.04
CA VAL A 33 -16.12 -9.13 0.33
C VAL A 33 -15.87 -7.89 -0.54
N ARG A 34 -16.34 -7.88 -1.80
CA ARG A 34 -15.91 -6.88 -2.80
C ARG A 34 -16.94 -5.80 -3.13
N ARG A 35 -18.18 -5.85 -2.60
CA ARG A 35 -19.30 -4.94 -2.93
C ARG A 35 -19.24 -4.45 -4.40
N PRO A 36 -19.27 -5.37 -5.37
CA PRO A 36 -19.09 -5.01 -6.78
C PRO A 36 -20.23 -4.10 -7.27
N PRO A 37 -19.98 -3.29 -8.32
CA PRO A 37 -21.05 -2.53 -8.98
C PRO A 37 -22.11 -3.48 -9.56
N ILE A 38 -23.36 -3.00 -9.64
CA ILE A 38 -24.54 -3.80 -10.04
C ILE A 38 -24.35 -4.50 -11.38
N TRP A 39 -23.79 -3.81 -12.38
CA TRP A 39 -23.51 -4.40 -13.70
C TRP A 39 -22.58 -5.62 -13.63
N LEU A 40 -21.53 -5.55 -12.80
CA LEU A 40 -20.59 -6.66 -12.67
C LEU A 40 -21.21 -7.85 -11.90
N MET A 41 -22.08 -7.56 -10.93
CA MET A 41 -22.86 -8.60 -10.24
C MET A 41 -23.77 -9.34 -11.23
N PHE A 42 -24.50 -8.61 -12.06
CA PHE A 42 -25.40 -9.20 -13.06
C PHE A 42 -24.63 -10.06 -14.08
N THR A 43 -23.52 -9.56 -14.63
CA THR A 43 -22.71 -10.33 -15.58
C THR A 43 -22.16 -11.60 -14.94
N ASN A 44 -21.67 -11.52 -13.70
CA ASN A 44 -21.16 -12.69 -12.99
C ASN A 44 -22.27 -13.69 -12.66
N ASP A 45 -23.48 -13.23 -12.31
CA ASP A 45 -24.63 -14.12 -12.06
C ASP A 45 -25.01 -14.88 -13.34
N VAL A 46 -25.08 -14.19 -14.48
CA VAL A 46 -25.39 -14.82 -15.78
C VAL A 46 -24.32 -15.85 -16.14
N VAL A 47 -23.04 -15.48 -16.05
CA VAL A 47 -21.92 -16.40 -16.34
C VAL A 47 -21.94 -17.60 -15.39
N PHE A 48 -22.21 -17.37 -14.10
CA PHE A 48 -22.29 -18.44 -13.11
C PHE A 48 -23.38 -19.45 -13.45
N TRP A 49 -24.62 -19.00 -13.68
CA TRP A 49 -25.73 -19.90 -14.01
C TRP A 49 -25.54 -20.61 -15.35
N LEU A 50 -24.95 -19.92 -16.33
CA LEU A 50 -24.61 -20.53 -17.61
C LEU A 50 -23.57 -21.65 -17.45
N LEU A 51 -22.51 -21.40 -16.68
CA LEU A 51 -21.50 -22.43 -16.39
C LEU A 51 -22.09 -23.63 -15.63
N GLN A 52 -22.93 -23.38 -14.62
CA GLN A 52 -23.58 -24.48 -13.87
C GLN A 52 -24.55 -25.28 -14.74
N GLY A 53 -25.32 -24.60 -15.60
CA GLY A 53 -26.23 -25.25 -16.55
C GLY A 53 -25.47 -26.10 -17.58
N LEU A 54 -24.40 -25.57 -18.16
CA LEU A 54 -23.53 -26.32 -19.08
C LEU A 54 -22.87 -27.51 -18.39
N LEU A 55 -22.37 -27.34 -17.17
CA LEU A 55 -21.75 -28.42 -16.42
C LEU A 55 -22.76 -29.53 -16.09
N MET A 56 -23.96 -29.16 -15.64
CA MET A 56 -25.05 -30.11 -15.38
C MET A 56 -25.42 -30.87 -16.65
N PHE A 57 -25.60 -30.15 -17.77
CA PHE A 57 -25.94 -30.77 -19.05
C PHE A 57 -24.82 -31.69 -19.55
N TYR A 58 -23.55 -31.29 -19.41
CA TYR A 58 -22.41 -32.12 -19.77
C TYR A 58 -22.36 -33.43 -18.98
N ILE A 59 -22.59 -33.38 -17.66
CA ILE A 59 -22.65 -34.58 -16.82
C ILE A 59 -23.84 -35.45 -17.25
N LEU A 60 -25.00 -34.85 -17.52
CA LEU A 60 -26.18 -35.58 -17.99
C LEU A 60 -25.95 -36.23 -19.37
N LEU A 61 -25.23 -35.55 -20.26
CA LEU A 61 -24.88 -36.07 -21.57
C LEU A 61 -24.00 -37.32 -21.47
N ASN A 62 -23.00 -37.29 -20.57
CA ASN A 62 -22.10 -38.43 -20.37
C ASN A 62 -22.78 -39.63 -19.71
N VAL A 63 -23.72 -39.42 -18.80
CA VAL A 63 -24.32 -40.51 -18.02
C VAL A 63 -25.61 -41.04 -18.64
N ASN A 64 -26.40 -40.17 -19.28
CA ASN A 64 -27.77 -40.46 -19.69
C ASN A 64 -28.08 -39.99 -21.12
N GLU A 65 -27.05 -39.72 -21.94
CA GLU A 65 -27.20 -39.19 -23.31
C GLU A 65 -27.97 -37.86 -23.37
N GLY A 66 -28.03 -37.12 -22.26
CA GLY A 66 -28.69 -35.82 -22.20
C GLY A 66 -30.21 -35.93 -22.07
N GLU A 67 -30.76 -37.11 -21.79
CA GLU A 67 -32.21 -37.25 -21.58
C GLU A 67 -32.64 -36.52 -20.30
N MET A 68 -33.35 -35.41 -20.50
CA MET A 68 -33.92 -34.59 -19.44
C MET A 68 -35.27 -35.17 -19.02
N ARG A 69 -35.31 -35.79 -17.83
CA ARG A 69 -36.53 -36.35 -17.23
C ARG A 69 -36.82 -35.73 -15.86
N MET A 70 -38.06 -35.79 -15.39
CA MET A 70 -38.45 -35.11 -14.14
C MET A 70 -37.64 -35.56 -12.91
N TYR A 71 -37.26 -36.85 -12.83
CA TYR A 71 -36.45 -37.35 -11.71
C TYR A 71 -35.05 -36.75 -11.64
N VAL A 72 -34.50 -36.24 -12.75
CA VAL A 72 -33.19 -35.57 -12.79
C VAL A 72 -33.25 -34.29 -11.95
N PHE A 73 -34.30 -33.49 -12.13
CA PHE A 73 -34.51 -32.28 -11.35
C PHE A 73 -34.74 -32.59 -9.87
N LEU A 74 -35.53 -33.62 -9.56
CA LEU A 74 -35.72 -34.09 -8.17
C LEU A 74 -34.40 -34.51 -7.52
N ALA A 75 -33.55 -35.23 -8.24
CA ALA A 75 -32.23 -35.64 -7.74
C ALA A 75 -31.33 -34.43 -7.46
N VAL A 76 -31.29 -33.43 -8.36
CA VAL A 76 -30.56 -32.17 -8.12
C VAL A 76 -31.09 -31.44 -6.89
N LEU A 77 -32.41 -31.29 -6.78
CA LEU A 77 -33.05 -30.63 -5.63
C LEU A 77 -32.74 -31.35 -4.32
N LEU A 78 -32.80 -32.69 -4.33
CA LEU A 78 -32.46 -33.52 -3.19
C LEU A 78 -30.99 -33.37 -2.80
N GLY A 79 -30.08 -33.37 -3.78
CA GLY A 79 -28.66 -33.11 -3.57
C GLY A 79 -28.38 -31.73 -2.98
N TYR A 80 -29.04 -30.70 -3.49
CA TYR A 80 -28.93 -29.34 -2.97
C TYR A 80 -29.47 -29.23 -1.54
N ALA A 81 -30.63 -29.85 -1.24
CA ALA A 81 -31.20 -29.88 0.11
C ALA A 81 -30.32 -30.66 1.10
N ALA A 82 -29.72 -31.78 0.66
CA ALA A 82 -28.75 -32.53 1.44
C ALA A 82 -27.49 -31.69 1.72
N TYR A 83 -27.01 -30.93 0.74
CA TYR A 83 -25.92 -29.97 0.96
C TYR A 83 -26.28 -28.93 2.01
N GLN A 84 -27.42 -28.26 1.88
CA GLN A 84 -27.85 -27.21 2.81
C GLN A 84 -28.00 -27.73 4.25
N SER A 85 -28.56 -28.93 4.43
CA SER A 85 -28.81 -29.47 5.78
C SER A 85 -27.57 -30.12 6.42
N LEU A 86 -26.78 -30.89 5.67
CA LEU A 86 -25.71 -31.72 6.23
C LEU A 86 -24.31 -31.12 6.02
N PHE A 87 -24.04 -30.58 4.82
CA PHE A 87 -22.68 -30.27 4.39
C PHE A 87 -22.31 -28.79 4.48
N GLN A 88 -23.28 -27.88 4.43
CA GLN A 88 -23.05 -26.44 4.38
C GLN A 88 -22.14 -25.95 5.50
N THR A 89 -22.43 -26.33 6.76
CA THR A 89 -21.65 -25.87 7.91
C THR A 89 -20.19 -26.34 7.83
N ILE A 90 -19.97 -27.60 7.42
CA ILE A 90 -18.63 -28.18 7.29
C ILE A 90 -17.88 -27.48 6.15
N PHE A 91 -18.54 -27.32 5.01
CA PHE A 91 -17.98 -26.67 3.83
C PHE A 91 -17.58 -25.23 4.13
N LEU A 92 -18.45 -24.43 4.77
CA LEU A 92 -18.15 -23.05 5.13
C LEU A 92 -16.98 -22.96 6.12
N ARG A 93 -16.93 -23.82 7.14
CA ARG A 93 -15.78 -23.85 8.08
C ARG A 93 -14.47 -24.18 7.36
N TRP A 94 -14.50 -25.13 6.43
CA TRP A 94 -13.35 -25.48 5.62
C TRP A 94 -12.93 -24.31 4.73
N LEU A 95 -13.88 -23.71 4.00
CA LEU A 95 -13.65 -22.54 3.14
C LEU A 95 -13.03 -21.37 3.90
N GLU A 96 -13.55 -21.04 5.08
CA GLU A 96 -13.00 -19.96 5.92
C GLU A 96 -11.60 -20.27 6.43
N THR A 97 -11.34 -21.52 6.80
CA THR A 97 -10.03 -21.96 7.27
C THR A 97 -9.02 -21.90 6.14
N THR A 98 -9.38 -22.32 4.93
CA THR A 98 -8.56 -22.18 3.71
C THR A 98 -8.26 -20.72 3.42
N ILE A 99 -9.26 -19.83 3.45
CA ILE A 99 -9.04 -18.38 3.24
C ILE A 99 -8.10 -17.80 4.31
N ARG A 100 -8.28 -18.17 5.58
CA ARG A 100 -7.41 -17.71 6.68
C ARG A 100 -5.98 -18.24 6.53
N CYS A 101 -5.82 -19.49 6.12
CA CYS A 101 -4.52 -20.09 5.86
C CYS A 101 -3.78 -19.32 4.75
N ILE A 102 -4.45 -19.09 3.61
CA ILE A 102 -3.88 -18.33 2.48
C ILE A 102 -3.49 -16.91 2.92
N LYS A 103 -4.37 -16.20 3.65
CA LYS A 103 -4.05 -14.86 4.16
C LYS A 103 -2.86 -14.85 5.13
N THR A 104 -2.73 -15.88 5.95
CA THR A 104 -1.61 -16.01 6.88
C THR A 104 -0.32 -16.30 6.14
N LEU A 105 -0.34 -17.21 5.16
CA LEU A 105 0.81 -17.48 4.29
C LEU A 105 1.24 -16.21 3.54
N TYR A 106 0.31 -15.48 2.92
CA TYR A 106 0.60 -14.23 2.24
C TYR A 106 1.26 -13.19 3.16
N ARG A 107 0.70 -13.00 4.37
CA ARG A 107 1.29 -12.07 5.36
C ARG A 107 2.67 -12.53 5.82
N LEU A 108 2.87 -13.84 5.98
CA LEU A 108 4.17 -14.40 6.34
C LEU A 108 5.18 -14.11 5.23
N THR A 109 4.84 -14.38 3.97
CA THR A 109 5.71 -14.08 2.82
C THR A 109 6.07 -12.60 2.74
N VAL A 110 5.09 -11.70 2.85
CA VAL A 110 5.34 -10.24 2.79
C VAL A 110 6.23 -9.80 3.96
N LYS A 111 5.97 -10.27 5.19
CA LYS A 111 6.81 -9.94 6.35
C LYS A 111 8.23 -10.46 6.20
N THR A 112 8.40 -11.67 5.68
CA THR A 112 9.73 -12.23 5.40
C THR A 112 10.47 -11.36 4.39
N VAL A 113 9.81 -11.00 3.28
CA VAL A 113 10.41 -10.11 2.25
C VAL A 113 10.77 -8.74 2.84
N GLU A 114 9.88 -8.14 3.63
CA GLU A 114 10.13 -6.84 4.26
C GLU A 114 11.32 -6.89 5.23
N MET A 115 11.39 -7.93 6.05
CA MET A 115 12.50 -8.13 6.99
C MET A 115 13.84 -8.39 6.29
N PHE A 116 13.83 -9.20 5.22
CA PHE A 116 15.06 -9.60 4.52
C PHE A 116 15.52 -8.61 3.44
N ILE A 117 14.64 -7.76 2.91
CA ILE A 117 14.98 -6.86 1.80
C ILE A 117 14.81 -5.40 2.20
N ILE A 118 13.63 -5.01 2.69
CA ILE A 118 13.32 -3.59 2.94
C ILE A 118 14.15 -3.03 4.10
N LEU A 119 14.21 -3.76 5.23
CA LEU A 119 15.03 -3.35 6.37
C LEU A 119 16.52 -3.18 6.05
N PRO A 120 17.22 -4.16 5.45
CA PRO A 120 18.65 -4.02 5.17
C PRO A 120 18.93 -2.90 4.16
N ILE A 121 18.07 -2.69 3.16
CA ILE A 121 18.22 -1.57 2.21
C ILE A 121 18.11 -0.23 2.94
N LYS A 122 17.16 -0.08 3.87
CA LYS A 122 17.01 1.15 4.65
C LYS A 122 18.25 1.42 5.52
N TRP A 123 18.78 0.39 6.17
CA TRP A 123 20.04 0.48 6.91
C TRP A 123 21.21 0.87 6.01
N LEU A 124 21.31 0.29 4.82
CA LEU A 124 22.36 0.60 3.85
C LEU A 124 22.29 2.07 3.41
N LEU A 125 21.10 2.57 3.09
CA LEU A 125 20.88 3.98 2.74
C LEU A 125 21.23 4.93 3.89
N GLN A 126 20.90 4.56 5.13
CA GLN A 126 21.27 5.36 6.31
C GLN A 126 22.79 5.45 6.48
N ILE A 127 23.52 4.34 6.27
CA ILE A 127 24.98 4.32 6.32
C ILE A 127 25.57 5.22 5.21
N ILE A 128 25.06 5.11 3.99
CA ILE A 128 25.52 5.95 2.85
C ILE A 128 25.29 7.44 3.15
N PHE A 129 24.11 7.80 3.67
CA PHE A 129 23.80 9.18 4.02
C PHE A 129 24.69 9.69 5.16
N ALA A 130 24.93 8.86 6.19
CA ALA A 130 25.84 9.20 7.29
C ALA A 130 27.27 9.45 6.78
N LEU A 131 27.79 8.59 5.90
CA LEU A 131 29.10 8.78 5.26
C LEU A 131 29.17 10.08 4.46
N CYS A 132 28.14 10.37 3.67
CA CYS A 132 28.07 11.62 2.90
C CYS A 132 28.09 12.85 3.81
N MET A 133 27.33 12.83 4.91
CA MET A 133 27.30 13.91 5.90
C MET A 133 28.66 14.13 6.58
N ILE A 134 29.41 13.06 6.86
CA ILE A 134 30.78 13.16 7.39
C ILE A 134 31.69 13.89 6.39
N VAL A 135 31.63 13.52 5.10
CA VAL A 135 32.43 14.17 4.05
C VAL A 135 32.07 15.65 3.92
N VAL A 136 30.78 15.99 3.85
CA VAL A 136 30.31 17.37 3.73
C VAL A 136 30.75 18.22 4.92
N THR A 137 30.60 17.71 6.14
CA THR A 137 31.02 18.43 7.35
C THR A 137 32.54 18.56 7.46
N ALA A 138 33.31 17.58 7.00
CA ALA A 138 34.76 17.66 6.90
C ALA A 138 35.20 18.75 5.90
N LEU A 139 34.63 18.76 4.69
CA LEU A 139 34.89 19.79 3.68
C LEU A 139 34.53 21.18 4.19
N TRP A 140 33.36 21.34 4.82
CA TRP A 140 32.94 22.61 5.40
C TRP A 140 33.90 23.09 6.50
N ARG A 141 34.39 22.16 7.32
CA ARG A 141 35.38 22.46 8.37
C ARG A 141 36.71 22.92 7.75
N ILE A 142 37.16 22.28 6.66
CA ILE A 142 38.36 22.69 5.91
C ILE A 142 38.17 24.08 5.29
N VAL A 143 37.07 24.32 4.59
CA VAL A 143 36.76 25.63 3.98
C VAL A 143 36.71 26.72 5.05
N ARG A 144 36.08 26.46 6.19
CA ARG A 144 36.03 27.39 7.32
C ARG A 144 37.40 27.62 7.95
N PHE A 145 38.26 26.61 7.98
CA PHE A 145 39.63 26.74 8.46
C PHE A 145 40.47 27.60 7.51
N LEU A 146 40.40 27.33 6.20
CA LEU A 146 41.06 28.13 5.17
C LEU A 146 40.59 29.58 5.16
N SER A 147 39.27 29.81 5.27
CA SER A 147 38.75 31.18 5.29
C SER A 147 39.22 31.94 6.51
N LYS A 148 39.23 31.32 7.70
CA LYS A 148 39.87 31.91 8.88
C LYS A 148 41.34 32.19 8.62
N LEU A 149 42.09 31.22 8.08
CA LEU A 149 43.52 31.37 7.79
C LEU A 149 43.80 32.56 6.84
N LEU A 150 42.94 32.81 5.85
CA LEU A 150 43.03 33.93 4.92
C LEU A 150 42.61 35.28 5.53
N PHE A 151 41.50 35.32 6.28
CA PHE A 151 40.98 36.57 6.83
C PHE A 151 41.74 37.02 8.10
N ILE A 152 42.37 36.12 8.87
CA ILE A 152 43.18 36.47 10.03
C ILE A 152 44.33 37.45 9.70
N PRO A 153 45.23 37.19 8.73
CA PRO A 153 46.30 38.12 8.38
C PRO A 153 45.75 39.44 7.82
N LEU A 154 44.65 39.39 7.07
CA LEU A 154 43.99 40.60 6.58
C LEU A 154 43.46 41.48 7.72
N THR A 155 42.88 40.90 8.77
CA THR A 155 42.46 41.67 9.96
C THR A 155 43.65 42.17 10.80
N TRP A 156 44.79 41.50 10.72
CA TRP A 156 46.03 41.94 11.37
C TRP A 156 46.60 43.17 10.65
N ILE A 157 46.70 43.11 9.32
CA ILE A 157 47.11 44.23 8.46
C ILE A 157 46.16 45.42 8.63
N GLY A 158 44.84 45.17 8.62
CA GLY A 158 43.85 46.22 8.88
C GLY A 158 43.99 46.87 10.25
N ARG A 159 44.33 46.09 11.29
CA ARG A 159 44.62 46.63 12.64
C ARG A 159 45.92 47.42 12.70
N MET A 160 46.97 46.98 11.99
CA MET A 160 48.21 47.74 11.87
C MET A 160 48.00 49.06 11.13
N ILE A 161 47.21 49.07 10.06
CA ILE A 161 46.84 50.33 9.38
C ILE A 161 46.00 51.21 10.31
N ALA A 162 45.08 50.63 11.08
CA ALA A 162 44.26 51.38 12.03
C ALA A 162 45.03 51.94 13.24
N SER A 163 46.19 51.37 13.61
CA SER A 163 47.07 51.96 14.63
C SER A 163 47.88 53.14 14.11
N TRP A 164 48.03 53.26 12.79
CA TRP A 164 48.72 54.38 12.13
C TRP A 164 47.77 55.54 11.79
N ILE A 165 46.47 55.36 11.97
CA ILE A 165 45.48 56.43 11.78
C ILE A 165 45.48 57.35 13.02
N PRO A 166 45.78 58.65 12.86
CA PRO A 166 45.83 59.60 13.98
C PRO A 166 44.43 59.84 14.59
N ASN A 167 44.38 60.05 15.91
CA ASN A 167 43.15 60.02 16.72
C ASN A 167 42.03 60.97 16.23
N HIS A 168 42.39 62.12 15.63
CA HIS A 168 41.43 63.07 15.07
C HIS A 168 40.59 62.50 13.91
N PHE A 169 41.11 61.52 13.18
CA PHE A 169 40.38 60.88 12.07
C PHE A 169 39.40 59.82 12.59
N LYS A 170 39.78 59.08 13.65
CA LYS A 170 38.88 58.13 14.34
C LYS A 170 37.65 58.82 14.91
N GLU A 171 37.81 60.00 15.51
CA GLU A 171 36.70 60.80 16.03
C GLU A 171 35.77 61.33 14.93
N ARG A 172 36.30 61.62 13.73
CA ARG A 172 35.50 62.08 12.59
C ARG A 172 34.63 60.96 12.01
N VAL A 173 35.21 59.76 11.87
CA VAL A 173 34.48 58.56 11.44
C VAL A 173 33.42 58.16 12.48
N ASN A 174 33.73 58.24 13.78
CA ASN A 174 32.78 57.88 14.84
C ASN A 174 31.61 58.88 14.91
N ARG A 175 31.84 60.17 14.65
CA ARG A 175 30.78 61.18 14.50
C ARG A 175 29.89 60.92 13.29
N MET A 176 30.44 60.50 12.15
CA MET A 176 29.63 60.10 10.99
C MET A 176 28.81 58.84 11.29
N PHE A 177 29.40 57.83 11.94
CA PHE A 177 28.72 56.59 12.27
C PHE A 177 27.55 56.82 13.24
N THR A 178 27.74 57.66 14.26
CA THR A 178 26.67 58.05 15.20
C THR A 178 25.58 58.89 14.54
N ALA A 179 25.91 59.76 13.58
CA ALA A 179 24.93 60.51 12.80
C ALA A 179 24.08 59.58 11.92
N VAL A 180 24.72 58.67 11.17
CA VAL A 180 24.03 57.68 10.32
C VAL A 180 23.18 56.74 11.19
N HIS A 181 23.66 56.31 12.35
CA HIS A 181 22.89 55.49 13.29
C HIS A 181 21.67 56.25 13.84
N LYS A 182 21.79 57.55 14.14
CA LYS A 182 20.64 58.38 14.54
C LYS A 182 19.62 58.47 13.41
N VAL A 183 20.06 58.66 12.17
CA VAL A 183 19.18 58.74 10.98
C VAL A 183 18.47 57.41 10.74
N SER A 184 19.18 56.29 10.76
CA SER A 184 18.58 54.97 10.58
C SER A 184 17.54 54.66 11.67
N LYS A 185 17.83 55.00 12.94
CA LYS A 185 16.88 54.85 14.05
C LYS A 185 15.67 55.78 13.94
N LYS A 186 15.80 56.91 13.24
CA LYS A 186 14.70 57.84 12.92
C LYS A 186 13.83 57.27 11.81
N VAL A 187 14.44 56.77 10.74
CA VAL A 187 13.78 56.15 9.59
C VAL A 187 13.02 54.89 10.03
N VAL A 188 13.63 54.03 10.85
CA VAL A 188 12.96 52.84 11.40
C VAL A 188 11.75 53.21 12.26
N ARG A 189 11.86 54.25 13.10
CA ARG A 189 10.70 54.76 13.87
C ARG A 189 9.61 55.36 12.99
N TRP A 190 9.97 56.02 11.90
CA TRP A 190 9.03 56.61 10.95
C TRP A 190 8.26 55.54 10.18
N ILE A 191 8.95 54.48 9.72
CA ILE A 191 8.34 53.31 9.08
C ILE A 191 7.38 52.58 10.04
N ARG A 192 7.76 52.45 11.33
CA ARG A 192 6.92 51.80 12.34
C ARG A 192 5.64 52.58 12.68
N ARG A 193 5.65 53.91 12.52
CA ARG A 193 4.46 54.79 12.67
C ARG A 193 3.53 54.80 11.47
N LYS A 194 3.99 54.36 10.29
CA LYS A 194 3.20 54.31 9.05
C LYS A 194 2.50 52.97 8.83
N LYS A 195 2.76 51.98 9.71
CA LYS A 195 2.26 50.60 9.66
C LYS A 195 1.25 50.24 10.77
N GLY A 196 0.92 51.18 11.65
CA GLY A 196 -0.17 51.08 12.63
C GLY A 196 -1.11 52.25 12.43
#